data_AF-A0A8S2S3K0-F1
#
_entry.id   AF-A0A8S2S3K0-F1
#
_cell.length_a   1.000
_cell.length_b   1.000
_cell.length_c   1.000
_cell.angle_alpha   90.00
_cell.angle_beta   90.00
_cell.angle_gamma   90.00
#
_symmetry.space_group_name_H-M   'P 1'
#
loop_
_entity.id
_entity.type
_entity.pdbx_description
1 polymer ?
#
loop_
_entity_poly.entity_id
_entity_poly.type
_entity_poly.pdbx_seq_one_letter_code
_entity_poly.pdbx_strand_id
1 'polypeptide(L)'
;YFDNRQDRYLKLVNCSHLCKFFVDIIQTMAKQSFKIEKNHEEPIFMGEHHPYQGDNSKYYLQVENDLSSLMKTYQIRHPKPKSLTSDQALVVPLIQMGLFNINNDRDFNIYLYSHLP
;
A
#
# COMPACT_ATOMS: atom_id res chain seq x y z
N TYR A 1 -7.23 19.34 14.23
CA TYR A 1 -6.84 17.93 14.49
C TYR A 1 -5.85 17.41 13.44
N PHE A 2 -6.00 17.75 12.14
CA PHE A 2 -5.15 17.24 11.05
C PHE A 2 -3.96 18.13 10.64
N ASP A 3 -3.72 19.24 11.35
CA ASP A 3 -2.60 20.11 11.02
C ASP A 3 -1.47 19.95 12.05
N ASN A 4 -0.24 19.80 11.55
CA ASN A 4 1.02 19.84 12.31
C ASN A 4 1.23 18.80 13.44
N ARG A 5 1.03 17.51 13.15
CA ARG A 5 1.32 16.37 14.05
C ARG A 5 2.74 15.82 13.90
N GLN A 6 3.75 16.57 14.32
CA GLN A 6 5.16 16.15 14.20
C GLN A 6 5.47 14.80 14.90
N ASP A 7 4.67 14.40 15.89
CA ASP A 7 4.77 13.13 16.61
C ASP A 7 4.45 11.88 15.77
N ARG A 8 3.99 12.05 14.53
CA ARG A 8 3.52 10.95 13.66
C ARG A 8 4.38 10.73 12.42
N TYR A 9 5.43 11.53 12.22
CA TYR A 9 6.24 11.46 11.00
C TYR A 9 7.64 10.97 11.30
N LEU A 10 8.04 9.91 10.59
CA LEU A 10 9.43 9.48 10.52
C LEU A 10 10.04 10.02 9.24
N LYS A 11 11.13 10.78 9.35
CA LYS A 11 11.91 11.21 8.18
C LYS A 11 12.98 10.16 7.90
N LEU A 12 12.76 9.35 6.87
CA LEU A 12 13.72 8.37 6.40
C LEU A 12 14.58 9.04 5.31
N VAL A 13 15.89 9.08 5.53
CA VAL A 13 16.86 9.72 4.62
C VAL A 13 17.57 8.64 3.82
N ASN A 14 17.80 8.88 2.52
CA ASN A 14 18.45 7.93 1.61
C ASN A 14 17.71 6.60 1.43
N CYS A 15 16.39 6.56 1.66
CA CYS A 15 15.54 5.37 1.47
C CYS A 15 14.64 5.49 0.23
N SER A 16 15.22 5.78 -0.94
CA SER A 16 14.46 6.03 -2.18
C SER A 16 13.56 4.85 -2.59
N HIS A 17 14.00 3.62 -2.32
CA HIS A 17 13.24 2.40 -2.58
C HIS A 17 11.90 2.35 -1.83
N LEU A 18 11.88 2.82 -0.57
CA LEU A 18 10.68 2.87 0.25
C LEU A 18 9.73 3.97 -0.23
N CYS A 19 10.26 5.16 -0.57
CA CYS A 19 9.45 6.21 -1.21
C CYS A 19 8.82 5.70 -2.51
N LYS A 20 9.62 5.02 -3.34
CA LYS A 20 9.14 4.44 -4.60
C LYS A 20 8.04 3.40 -4.37
N PHE A 21 8.16 2.55 -3.34
CA PHE A 21 7.12 1.59 -2.98
C PHE A 21 5.76 2.27 -2.73
N PHE A 22 5.73 3.33 -1.91
CA PHE A 22 4.48 4.05 -1.65
C PHE A 22 3.97 4.82 -2.87
N VAL A 23 4.86 5.41 -3.68
CA VAL A 23 4.48 6.03 -4.95
C VAL A 23 3.85 5.01 -5.89
N ASP A 24 4.44 3.82 -6.01
CA ASP A 24 3.92 2.77 -6.88
C ASP A 24 2.52 2.30 -6.38
N ILE A 25 2.27 2.23 -5.07
CA ILE A 25 0.93 1.94 -4.51
C ILE A 25 -0.08 3.02 -4.90
N ILE A 26 0.27 4.30 -4.69
CA ILE A 26 -0.59 5.44 -5.02
C ILE A 26 -0.92 5.44 -6.51
N GLN A 27 0.08 5.18 -7.37
CA GLN A 27 -0.11 5.12 -8.81
C GLN A 27 -1.00 3.94 -9.23
N THR A 28 -0.82 2.77 -8.62
CA THR A 28 -1.70 1.61 -8.85
C THR A 28 -3.14 1.93 -8.46
N MET A 29 -3.37 2.50 -7.28
CA MET A 29 -4.71 2.89 -6.84
C MET A 29 -5.31 4.02 -7.68
N ALA A 30 -4.50 4.97 -8.16
CA ALA A 30 -4.96 6.05 -9.01
C ALA A 30 -5.54 5.53 -10.34
N LYS A 31 -5.01 4.43 -10.90
CA LYS A 31 -5.58 3.77 -12.09
C LYS A 31 -6.96 3.17 -11.84
N GLN A 32 -7.23 2.78 -10.59
CA GLN A 32 -8.49 2.21 -10.13
C GLN A 32 -9.39 3.27 -9.48
N SER A 33 -9.09 4.56 -9.66
CA SER A 33 -9.84 5.68 -9.08
C SER A 33 -10.58 6.47 -10.14
N PHE A 34 -11.63 7.15 -9.72
CA PHE A 34 -12.30 8.14 -10.54
C PHE A 34 -11.45 9.40 -10.68
N LYS A 35 -11.38 9.94 -11.90
CA LYS A 35 -10.69 11.18 -12.21
C LYS A 35 -11.71 12.27 -12.50
N ILE A 36 -11.55 13.42 -11.85
CA ILE A 36 -12.32 14.62 -12.17
C ILE A 36 -11.46 15.48 -13.09
N GLU A 37 -11.98 15.81 -14.27
CA GLU A 37 -11.31 16.70 -15.21
C GLU A 37 -12.01 18.06 -15.21
N LYS A 38 -11.23 19.15 -15.40
CA LYS A 38 -11.70 20.53 -15.23
C LYS A 38 -12.93 20.90 -16.08
N ASN A 39 -13.16 20.18 -17.17
CA ASN A 39 -14.23 20.43 -18.14
C ASN A 39 -15.33 19.35 -18.13
N HIS A 40 -15.27 18.39 -17.20
CA HIS A 40 -16.25 17.32 -17.10
C HIS A 40 -17.06 17.50 -15.81
N GLU A 41 -18.39 17.53 -15.94
CA GLU A 41 -19.30 17.59 -14.79
C GLU A 41 -19.37 16.24 -14.05
N GLU A 42 -19.05 15.14 -14.74
CA GLU A 42 -19.07 13.79 -14.19
C GLU A 42 -17.65 13.19 -14.06
N PRO A 43 -17.38 12.44 -12.97
CA PRO A 43 -16.12 11.74 -12.78
C PRO A 43 -15.94 10.62 -13.81
N ILE A 44 -14.74 10.54 -14.39
CA ILE A 44 -14.37 9.54 -15.39
C ILE A 44 -13.66 8.37 -14.72
N PHE A 45 -14.09 7.14 -15.00
CA PHE A 45 -13.39 5.93 -14.58
C PHE A 45 -12.62 5.32 -15.75
N MET A 46 -11.32 5.10 -15.57
CA MET A 46 -10.43 4.59 -16.63
C MET A 46 -9.95 3.15 -16.37
N GLY A 47 -10.36 2.53 -15.28
CA GLY A 47 -10.02 1.14 -14.98
C GLY A 47 -10.80 0.15 -15.84
N GLU A 48 -10.31 -1.09 -15.91
CA GLU A 48 -10.89 -2.13 -16.75
C GLU A 48 -12.27 -2.60 -16.27
N HIS A 49 -12.51 -2.55 -14.97
CA HIS A 49 -13.76 -2.98 -14.35
C HIS A 49 -14.33 -1.86 -13.49
N HIS A 50 -15.45 -1.26 -13.91
CA HIS A 50 -16.07 -0.19 -13.14
C HIS A 50 -16.59 -0.72 -11.80
N PRO A 51 -16.27 -0.11 -10.65
CA PRO A 51 -16.61 -0.65 -9.32
C PRO A 51 -18.12 -0.67 -8.98
N TYR A 52 -18.97 -0.14 -9.85
CA TYR A 52 -20.42 0.06 -9.63
C TYR A 52 -21.23 -0.40 -10.84
N GLN A 53 -20.85 0.05 -12.04
CA GLN A 53 -21.54 -0.32 -13.29
C GLN A 53 -21.01 -1.62 -13.91
N GLY A 54 -19.82 -2.07 -13.50
CA GLY A 54 -19.15 -3.26 -14.02
C GLY A 54 -19.23 -4.45 -13.08
N ASP A 55 -18.42 -5.47 -13.38
CA ASP A 55 -18.26 -6.63 -12.49
C ASP A 55 -17.43 -6.26 -11.27
N ASN A 56 -18.14 -6.01 -10.17
CA ASN A 56 -17.56 -5.59 -8.91
C ASN A 56 -16.58 -6.63 -8.33
N SER A 57 -16.84 -7.93 -8.51
CA SER A 57 -15.94 -9.00 -8.06
C SER A 57 -14.62 -8.96 -8.84
N LYS A 58 -14.68 -8.74 -10.16
CA LYS A 58 -13.47 -8.59 -10.97
C LYS A 58 -12.70 -7.32 -10.65
N TYR A 59 -13.38 -6.22 -10.34
CA TYR A 59 -12.74 -4.99 -9.86
C TYR A 59 -11.92 -5.26 -8.58
N TYR A 60 -12.54 -5.87 -7.55
CA TYR A 60 -11.85 -6.18 -6.30
C TYR A 60 -10.65 -7.11 -6.53
N LEU A 61 -10.84 -8.17 -7.32
CA LEU A 61 -9.79 -9.13 -7.63
C LEU A 61 -8.64 -8.49 -8.40
N GLN A 62 -8.93 -7.58 -9.35
CA GLN A 62 -7.90 -6.87 -10.10
C GLN A 62 -7.04 -6.00 -9.17
N VAL A 63 -7.69 -5.23 -8.29
CA VAL A 63 -6.97 -4.37 -7.33
C VAL A 63 -6.15 -5.20 -6.34
N GLU A 64 -6.71 -6.30 -5.81
CA GLU A 64 -5.99 -7.25 -4.94
C GLU A 64 -4.74 -7.80 -5.64
N ASN A 65 -4.88 -8.23 -6.89
CA ASN A 65 -3.77 -8.79 -7.68
C ASN A 65 -2.68 -7.76 -7.95
N ASP A 66 -3.05 -6.55 -8.40
CA ASP A 66 -2.09 -5.49 -8.73
C ASP A 66 -1.26 -5.09 -7.50
N LEU A 67 -1.92 -4.88 -6.36
CA LEU A 67 -1.24 -4.52 -5.11
C LEU A 67 -0.42 -5.68 -4.55
N SER A 68 -0.96 -6.90 -4.54
CA SER A 68 -0.24 -8.09 -4.08
C SER A 68 1.03 -8.36 -4.91
N SER A 69 0.96 -8.14 -6.23
CA SER A 69 2.10 -8.26 -7.15
C SER A 69 3.18 -7.23 -6.85
N LEU A 70 2.78 -5.97 -6.61
CA LEU A 70 3.68 -4.89 -6.21
C LEU A 70 4.40 -5.22 -4.90
N MET A 71 3.66 -5.71 -3.90
CA MET A 71 4.22 -6.11 -2.61
C MET A 71 5.22 -7.25 -2.73
N LYS A 72 4.87 -8.32 -3.45
CA LYS A 72 5.79 -9.45 -3.73
C LYS A 72 7.05 -8.97 -4.43
N THR A 73 6.91 -8.12 -5.45
CA THR A 73 8.03 -7.54 -6.19
C THR A 73 8.96 -6.73 -5.28
N TYR A 74 8.40 -5.93 -4.37
CA TYR A 74 9.20 -5.20 -3.38
C TYR A 74 9.98 -6.14 -2.45
N GLN A 75 9.32 -7.17 -1.91
CA GLN A 75 9.96 -8.16 -1.03
C GLN A 75 11.09 -8.93 -1.72
N ILE A 76 10.91 -9.29 -3.00
CA ILE A 76 11.95 -9.96 -3.80
C ILE A 76 13.16 -9.03 -4.00
N ARG A 77 12.93 -7.74 -4.29
CA ARG A 77 14.01 -6.76 -4.51
C ARG A 77 14.70 -6.34 -3.21
N HIS A 78 13.98 -6.37 -2.10
CA HIS A 78 14.45 -5.93 -0.79
C HIS A 78 14.19 -7.03 0.25
N PRO A 79 14.92 -8.17 0.16
CA PRO A 79 14.71 -9.30 1.05
C PRO A 79 15.09 -8.95 2.49
N LYS A 80 14.44 -9.64 3.43
CA LYS A 80 14.77 -9.55 4.85
C LYS A 80 16.25 -9.88 5.08
N PRO A 81 16.99 -9.08 5.87
CA PRO A 81 18.36 -9.40 6.24
C PRO A 81 18.41 -10.68 7.11
N LYS A 82 19.46 -11.50 6.94
CA LYS A 82 19.62 -12.76 7.69
C LYS A 82 19.77 -12.55 9.20
N SER A 83 20.39 -11.45 9.59
CA SER A 83 20.56 -11.00 10.97
C SER A 83 20.53 -9.49 11.02
N LEU A 84 20.22 -8.94 12.20
CA LEU A 84 20.30 -7.52 12.50
C LEU A 84 21.32 -7.34 13.63
N THR A 85 22.14 -6.31 13.53
CA THR A 85 22.98 -5.86 14.66
C THR A 85 22.15 -4.98 15.60
N SER A 86 22.65 -4.75 16.81
CA SER A 86 21.93 -3.99 17.85
C SER A 86 21.73 -2.50 17.51
N ASP A 87 22.50 -1.97 16.57
CA ASP A 87 22.44 -0.60 16.07
C ASP A 87 21.58 -0.47 14.79
N GLN A 88 20.98 -1.56 14.31
CA GLN A 88 20.15 -1.56 13.11
C GLN A 88 18.66 -1.61 13.43
N ALA A 89 17.89 -0.78 12.72
CA ALA A 89 16.44 -0.84 12.72
C ALA A 89 15.95 -1.43 11.39
N LEU A 90 15.11 -2.46 11.45
CA LEU A 90 14.42 -2.99 10.28
C LEU A 90 13.12 -2.22 10.05
N VAL A 91 13.02 -1.55 8.90
CA VAL A 91 11.78 -0.90 8.46
C VAL A 91 11.02 -1.85 7.56
N VAL A 92 9.81 -2.24 7.97
CA VAL A 92 8.91 -3.10 7.20
C VAL A 92 7.72 -2.27 6.73
N PRO A 93 7.59 -1.97 5.43
CA PRO A 93 6.39 -1.29 4.94
C PRO A 93 5.21 -2.25 4.92
N LEU A 94 4.16 -1.90 5.67
CA LEU A 94 2.92 -2.66 5.76
C LEU A 94 1.78 -1.84 5.16
N ILE A 95 0.79 -2.54 4.61
CA ILE A 95 -0.42 -1.95 4.02
C ILE A 95 -1.63 -2.63 4.67
N GLN A 96 -2.67 -1.83 4.93
CA GLN A 96 -3.98 -2.32 5.31
C GLN A 96 -5.03 -1.76 4.34
N MET A 97 -5.60 -2.63 3.52
CA MET A 97 -6.69 -2.31 2.59
C MET A 97 -7.68 -3.47 2.57
N GLY A 98 -8.37 -3.68 3.70
CA GLY A 98 -9.25 -4.84 3.92
C GLY A 98 -10.37 -4.99 2.89
N LEU A 99 -10.81 -3.89 2.27
CA LEU A 99 -11.76 -3.91 1.15
C LEU A 99 -11.27 -4.75 -0.04
N PHE A 100 -9.96 -4.79 -0.26
CA PHE A 100 -9.29 -5.55 -1.31
C PHE A 100 -8.60 -6.81 -0.76
N ASN A 101 -9.02 -7.29 0.41
CA ASN A 101 -8.45 -8.46 1.09
C ASN A 101 -6.94 -8.33 1.43
N ILE A 102 -6.42 -7.10 1.54
CA ILE A 102 -5.02 -6.85 1.92
C ILE A 102 -4.96 -6.51 3.41
N ASN A 103 -4.41 -7.44 4.20
CA ASN A 103 -4.45 -7.39 5.67
C ASN A 103 -3.06 -7.43 6.34
N ASN A 104 -2.00 -7.02 5.63
CA ASN A 104 -0.63 -7.26 6.10
C ASN A 104 -0.30 -6.58 7.41
N ASP A 105 -0.78 -5.35 7.64
CA ASP A 105 -0.61 -4.67 8.92
C ASP A 105 -1.30 -5.43 10.05
N ARG A 106 -2.57 -5.81 9.88
CA ARG A 106 -3.31 -6.61 10.86
C ARG A 106 -2.58 -7.92 11.16
N ASP A 107 -2.23 -8.69 10.14
CA ASP A 107 -1.64 -10.01 10.29
C ASP A 107 -0.26 -9.93 10.96
N PHE A 108 0.53 -8.92 10.59
CA PHE A 108 1.81 -8.65 11.23
C PHE A 108 1.65 -8.29 12.71
N ASN A 109 0.69 -7.42 13.06
CA ASN A 109 0.45 -7.06 14.45
C ASN A 109 -0.02 -8.27 15.27
N ILE A 110 -0.95 -9.08 14.75
CA ILE A 110 -1.38 -10.32 15.42
C ILE A 110 -0.19 -11.25 15.66
N TYR A 111 0.66 -11.44 14.65
CA TYR A 111 1.87 -12.24 14.79
C TYR A 111 2.82 -11.65 15.85
N LEU A 112 3.10 -10.35 15.79
CA LEU A 112 4.01 -9.70 16.73
C LEU A 112 3.51 -9.83 18.17
N TYR A 113 2.26 -9.42 18.44
CA TYR A 113 1.70 -9.44 19.79
C TYR A 113 1.46 -10.85 20.35
N SER A 114 1.32 -11.86 19.50
CA SER A 114 1.25 -13.25 19.96
C SER A 114 2.61 -13.86 20.35
N HIS A 115 3.71 -13.19 20.00
CA HIS A 115 5.08 -13.65 20.24
C HIS A 115 5.92 -12.67 21.07
N LEU A 116 5.34 -11.56 21.52
CA LEU A 116 5.98 -10.69 22.50
C LEU A 116 5.95 -11.39 23.88
N PRO A 117 7.06 -11.37 24.63
CA PRO A 117 7.17 -11.97 25.96
C PRO A 117 6.28 -11.28 27.00
#